data_AF-A0A9P7XYG5-F1
#
_entry.id   AF-A0A9P7XYG5-F1
#
_cell.length_a   1.000
_cell.length_b   1.000
_cell.length_c   1.000
_cell.angle_alpha   90.00
_cell.angle_beta   90.00
_cell.angle_gamma   90.00
#
_symmetry.space_group_name_H-M   'P 1'
#
loop_
_entity.id
_entity.type
_entity.pdbx_description
1 polymer ?
#
loop_
_entity_poly.entity_id
_entity_poly.type
_entity_poly.pdbx_seq_one_letter_code
_entity_poly.pdbx_strand_id
1 'polypeptide(L)'
;MATEEKPKFDVKAATKILEEVVKKVLKDATYRSDLVQEWQSAIYQEAIARLTTHLKGNTFKFIVTSTFLESIGAGIHISSTSLWDAESDGAAVHRFENKSMIVIVYAFGLSV
;
A
#
# COMPACT_ATOMS: atom_id res chain seq x y z
N MET A 1 12.15 32.45 15.69
CA MET A 1 12.52 31.44 14.67
C MET A 1 11.36 30.49 14.58
N ALA A 2 10.60 30.51 13.48
CA ALA A 2 9.51 29.56 13.29
C ALA A 2 10.14 28.17 13.10
N THR A 3 9.78 27.22 13.96
CA THR A 3 10.07 25.81 13.76
C THR A 3 9.34 25.37 12.49
N GLU A 4 10.07 25.12 11.39
CA GLU A 4 9.49 24.44 10.23
C GLU A 4 8.99 23.06 10.68
N GLU A 5 7.69 22.85 10.56
CA GLU A 5 7.06 21.58 10.91
C GLU A 5 7.50 20.53 9.88
N LYS A 6 8.17 19.47 10.34
CA LYS A 6 8.64 18.40 9.45
C LYS A 6 7.45 17.77 8.71
N PRO A 7 7.58 17.50 7.40
CA PRO A 7 6.53 16.86 6.65
C PRO A 7 6.30 15.43 7.17
N LYS A 8 5.06 15.14 7.58
CA LYS A 8 4.66 13.83 8.10
C LYS A 8 3.86 13.04 7.06
N PHE A 9 4.20 11.77 6.88
CA PHE A 9 3.46 10.87 6.01
C PHE A 9 2.03 10.64 6.53
N ASP A 10 1.02 10.98 5.72
CA ASP A 10 -0.38 10.78 6.06
C ASP A 10 -0.80 9.32 5.82
N VAL A 11 -0.61 8.50 6.84
CA VAL A 11 -0.98 7.07 6.85
C VAL A 11 -2.46 6.85 6.56
N LYS A 12 -3.36 7.74 7.03
CA LYS A 12 -4.81 7.56 6.83
C LYS A 12 -5.17 7.78 5.37
N ALA A 13 -4.66 8.85 4.78
CA ALA A 13 -4.89 9.14 3.36
C ALA A 13 -4.28 8.06 2.46
N ALA A 14 -3.05 7.60 2.75
CA ALA A 14 -2.42 6.51 2.03
C ALA A 14 -3.21 5.19 2.14
N THR A 15 -3.71 4.82 3.34
CA THR A 15 -4.53 3.63 3.53
C THR A 15 -5.81 3.68 2.70
N LYS A 16 -6.46 4.85 2.62
CA LYS A 16 -7.65 5.05 1.80
C LYS A 16 -7.35 4.90 0.30
N ILE A 17 -6.23 5.46 -0.16
CA ILE A 17 -5.77 5.28 -1.55
C ILE A 17 -5.58 3.78 -1.84
N LEU A 18 -4.90 3.04 -0.97
CA LEU A 18 -4.71 1.59 -1.14
C LEU A 18 -6.04 0.85 -1.21
N GLU A 19 -6.99 1.14 -0.31
CA GLU A 19 -8.32 0.54 -0.31
C GLU A 19 -9.06 0.77 -1.64
N GLU A 20 -9.08 2.00 -2.13
CA GLU A 20 -9.77 2.34 -3.39
C GLU A 20 -9.12 1.67 -4.60
N VAL A 21 -7.79 1.65 -4.66
CA VAL A 21 -7.03 1.03 -5.76
C VAL A 21 -7.23 -0.48 -5.75
N VAL A 22 -7.09 -1.12 -4.60
CA VAL A 22 -7.28 -2.57 -4.48
C VAL A 22 -8.71 -2.97 -4.80
N LYS A 23 -9.72 -2.22 -4.31
CA LYS A 23 -11.12 -2.45 -4.69
C LYS A 23 -11.32 -2.28 -6.19
N LYS A 24 -10.77 -1.24 -6.81
CA LYS A 24 -10.88 -1.02 -8.28
C LYS A 24 -10.34 -2.22 -9.07
N VAL A 25 -9.24 -2.81 -8.65
CA VAL A 25 -8.57 -3.91 -9.37
C VAL A 25 -9.21 -5.27 -9.06
N LEU A 26 -9.61 -5.53 -7.82
CA LEU A 26 -9.93 -6.89 -7.34
C LEU A 26 -11.40 -7.12 -6.94
N LYS A 27 -12.28 -6.13 -7.01
CA LYS A 27 -13.67 -6.21 -6.52
C LYS A 27 -14.39 -7.51 -6.92
N ASP A 28 -14.30 -7.89 -8.19
CA ASP A 28 -14.98 -9.05 -8.76
C ASP A 28 -13.99 -10.15 -9.20
N ALA A 29 -12.73 -10.07 -8.76
CA ALA A 29 -11.68 -11.01 -9.14
C ALA A 29 -11.76 -12.32 -8.35
N THR A 30 -11.61 -13.44 -9.04
CA THR A 30 -11.38 -14.77 -8.43
C THR A 30 -9.93 -15.15 -8.59
N TYR A 31 -9.30 -15.69 -7.53
CA TYR A 31 -7.88 -16.01 -7.52
C TYR A 31 -7.47 -16.87 -8.73
N ARG A 32 -6.42 -16.40 -9.40
CA ARG A 32 -5.81 -17.02 -10.56
C ARG A 32 -4.33 -16.65 -10.56
N SER A 33 -3.47 -17.64 -10.34
CA SER A 33 -2.02 -17.40 -10.19
C SER A 33 -1.40 -16.74 -11.43
N ASP A 34 -1.94 -17.01 -12.61
CA ASP A 34 -1.50 -16.42 -13.88
C ASP A 34 -1.85 -14.93 -14.03
N LEU A 35 -2.86 -14.44 -13.30
CA LEU A 35 -3.28 -13.03 -13.31
C LEU A 35 -2.64 -12.19 -12.20
N VAL A 36 -1.97 -12.81 -11.21
CA VAL A 36 -1.41 -12.10 -10.05
C VAL A 36 -0.44 -11.01 -10.49
N GLN A 37 0.43 -11.28 -11.46
CA GLN A 37 1.40 -10.29 -11.94
C GLN A 37 0.73 -9.07 -12.58
N GLU A 38 -0.36 -9.28 -13.32
CA GLU A 38 -1.14 -8.20 -13.92
C GLU A 38 -1.80 -7.33 -12.86
N TRP A 39 -2.46 -7.95 -11.86
CA TRP A 39 -3.08 -7.22 -10.76
C TRP A 39 -2.06 -6.46 -9.91
N GLN A 40 -0.90 -7.06 -9.63
CA GLN A 40 0.20 -6.39 -8.93
C GLN A 40 0.64 -5.13 -9.69
N SER A 41 0.89 -5.25 -11.00
CA SER A 41 1.31 -4.12 -11.83
C SER A 41 0.25 -3.01 -11.84
N ALA A 42 -1.04 -3.37 -11.98
CA ALA A 42 -2.14 -2.42 -11.95
C ALA A 42 -2.25 -1.68 -10.60
N ILE A 43 -2.12 -2.40 -9.48
CA ILE A 43 -2.12 -1.82 -8.13
C ILE A 43 -0.92 -0.88 -7.97
N TYR A 44 0.28 -1.30 -8.36
CA TYR A 44 1.50 -0.49 -8.17
C TYR A 44 1.46 0.80 -8.98
N GLN A 45 1.10 0.73 -10.26
CA GLN A 45 1.00 1.90 -11.14
C GLN A 45 0.02 2.94 -10.58
N GLU A 46 -1.20 2.51 -10.25
CA GLU A 46 -2.25 3.41 -9.77
C GLU A 46 -1.95 3.92 -8.35
N ALA A 47 -1.46 3.07 -7.44
CA ALA A 47 -1.12 3.48 -6.07
C ALA A 47 0.02 4.50 -6.08
N ILE A 48 1.13 4.23 -6.78
CA ILE A 48 2.26 5.18 -6.84
C ILE A 48 1.83 6.51 -7.46
N ALA A 49 1.05 6.49 -8.54
CA ALA A 49 0.55 7.71 -9.18
C ALA A 49 -0.30 8.55 -8.21
N ARG A 50 -1.24 7.93 -7.48
CA ARG A 50 -2.10 8.61 -6.51
C ARG A 50 -1.33 9.09 -5.27
N LEU A 51 -0.42 8.28 -4.72
CA LEU A 51 0.42 8.69 -3.59
C LEU A 51 1.28 9.90 -3.98
N THR A 52 1.88 9.90 -5.16
CA THR A 52 2.70 11.02 -5.66
C THR A 52 1.88 12.29 -5.86
N THR A 53 0.67 12.16 -6.41
CA THR A 53 -0.22 13.29 -6.69
C THR A 53 -0.83 13.89 -5.43
N HIS A 54 -1.23 13.05 -4.47
CA HIS A 54 -2.02 13.47 -3.32
C HIS A 54 -1.21 13.65 -2.02
N LEU A 55 -0.03 13.05 -1.90
CA LEU A 55 0.76 13.04 -0.65
C LEU A 55 2.13 13.71 -0.80
N LYS A 56 2.17 14.85 -1.51
CA LYS A 56 3.38 15.67 -1.67
C LYS A 56 4.56 14.85 -2.24
N GLY A 57 4.42 14.33 -3.46
CA GLY A 57 5.45 13.49 -4.09
C GLY A 57 6.85 14.11 -4.23
N ASN A 58 6.98 15.43 -4.09
CA ASN A 58 8.30 16.09 -4.05
C ASN A 58 8.99 16.02 -2.68
N THR A 59 8.30 15.53 -1.65
CA THR A 59 8.77 15.47 -0.25
C THR A 59 8.97 14.04 0.24
N PHE A 60 8.39 13.05 -0.44
CA PHE A 60 8.45 11.65 -0.04
C PHE A 60 8.85 10.76 -1.22
N LYS A 61 9.67 9.75 -0.93
CA LYS A 61 9.85 8.56 -1.76
C LYS A 61 8.80 7.53 -1.34
N PHE A 62 8.16 6.89 -2.32
CA PHE A 62 7.14 5.86 -2.07
C PHE A 62 7.62 4.48 -2.48
N ILE A 63 7.32 3.50 -1.63
CA ILE A 63 7.49 2.07 -1.93
C ILE A 63 6.12 1.42 -1.77
N VAL A 64 5.67 0.66 -2.77
CA VAL A 64 4.43 -0.13 -2.67
C VAL A 64 4.77 -1.60 -2.87
N THR A 65 4.33 -2.46 -1.95
CA THR A 65 4.50 -3.91 -2.03
C THR A 65 3.17 -4.60 -1.78
N SER A 66 2.98 -5.78 -2.38
CA SER A 66 1.75 -6.55 -2.17
C SER A 66 2.02 -8.05 -2.10
N THR A 67 1.26 -8.74 -1.25
CA THR A 67 1.28 -10.20 -1.09
C THR A 67 -0.10 -10.74 -1.44
N PHE A 68 -0.15 -11.70 -2.37
CA PHE A 68 -1.37 -12.39 -2.80
C PHE A 68 -1.33 -13.82 -2.29
N LEU A 69 -2.44 -14.29 -1.73
CA LEU A 69 -2.58 -15.64 -1.24
C LEU A 69 -3.92 -16.24 -1.66
N GLU A 70 -3.89 -17.50 -2.07
CA GLU A 70 -5.10 -18.28 -2.29
C GLU A 70 -5.76 -18.63 -0.95
N SER A 71 -7.07 -18.44 -0.85
CA SER A 71 -7.84 -18.69 0.37
C SER A 71 -8.19 -20.17 0.50
N ILE A 72 -7.21 -20.99 0.86
CA ILE A 72 -7.34 -22.45 1.04
C ILE A 72 -7.44 -22.89 2.51
N GLY A 73 -7.74 -21.95 3.42
CA GLY A 73 -7.81 -22.23 4.87
C GLY A 73 -6.45 -22.26 5.59
N ALA A 74 -5.37 -21.84 4.91
CA ALA A 74 -4.07 -21.68 5.54
C ALA A 74 -4.00 -20.38 6.36
N GLY A 75 -3.36 -20.43 7.53
CA GLY A 75 -3.06 -19.26 8.34
C GLY A 75 -1.87 -18.47 7.77
N ILE A 76 -1.89 -17.14 7.92
CA ILE A 76 -0.80 -16.27 7.50
C ILE A 76 -0.47 -15.26 8.61
N HIS A 77 0.83 -15.01 8.80
CA HIS A 77 1.34 -13.91 9.62
C HIS A 77 2.33 -13.08 8.78
N ILE A 78 2.04 -11.78 8.59
CA ILE A 78 2.94 -10.83 7.95
C ILE A 78 3.25 -9.71 8.95
N SER A 79 4.54 -9.43 9.12
CA SER A 79 5.03 -8.29 9.88
C SER A 79 6.07 -7.52 9.06
N SER A 80 6.16 -6.21 9.30
CA SER A 80 7.23 -5.36 8.77
C SER A 80 7.83 -4.54 9.90
N THR A 81 9.15 -4.41 9.92
CA THR A 81 9.87 -3.53 10.86
C THR A 81 10.83 -2.67 10.05
N SER A 82 10.86 -1.38 10.35
CA SER A 82 11.67 -0.40 9.63
C SER A 82 12.51 0.42 10.61
N LEU A 83 13.72 0.80 10.19
CA LEU A 83 14.57 1.77 10.87
C LEU A 83 14.61 3.05 10.02
N TRP A 84 13.95 4.12 10.49
CA TRP A 84 13.65 5.33 9.72
C TRP A 84 13.28 6.51 10.65
N ASP A 85 12.99 7.70 10.11
CA ASP A 85 12.57 8.86 10.93
C ASP A 85 11.12 8.66 11.42
N ALA A 86 10.97 8.38 12.72
CA ALA A 86 9.67 8.11 13.35
C ALA A 86 8.73 9.34 13.37
N GLU A 87 9.23 10.55 13.15
CA GLU A 87 8.41 11.76 13.08
C GLU A 87 7.77 11.95 11.70
N SER A 88 8.51 11.58 10.64
CA SER A 88 8.23 11.96 9.26
C SER A 88 7.74 10.76 8.42
N ASP A 89 8.37 9.60 8.59
CA ASP A 89 8.19 8.42 7.76
C ASP A 89 7.03 7.55 8.28
N GLY A 90 6.47 6.70 7.41
CA GLY A 90 5.38 5.82 7.84
C GLY A 90 4.97 4.76 6.83
N ALA A 91 4.20 3.79 7.32
CA ALA A 91 3.65 2.69 6.53
C ALA A 91 2.12 2.69 6.64
N ALA A 92 1.45 2.60 5.50
CA ALA A 92 0.04 2.27 5.39
C ALA A 92 -0.09 0.81 4.97
N VAL A 93 -1.07 0.11 5.54
CA VAL A 93 -1.38 -1.28 5.20
C VAL A 93 -2.87 -1.41 4.92
N HIS A 94 -3.20 -2.06 3.81
CA HIS A 94 -4.56 -2.44 3.48
C HIS A 94 -4.65 -3.94 3.26
N ARG A 95 -5.59 -4.59 3.97
CA ARG A 95 -5.93 -5.99 3.80
C ARG A 95 -7.27 -6.10 3.08
N PHE A 96 -7.24 -6.73 1.91
CA PHE A 96 -8.40 -7.13 1.14
C PHE A 96 -8.62 -8.64 1.25
N GLU A 97 -9.87 -9.05 1.33
CA GLU A 97 -10.25 -10.46 1.38
C GLU A 97 -11.53 -10.67 0.58
N ASN A 98 -11.55 -11.72 -0.21
CA ASN A 98 -12.75 -12.24 -0.84
C ASN A 98 -12.80 -13.77 -0.67
N LYS A 99 -13.79 -14.42 -1.31
CA LYS A 99 -13.99 -15.87 -1.18
C LYS A 99 -12.80 -16.74 -1.63
N SER A 100 -11.92 -16.21 -2.47
CA SER A 100 -10.87 -16.98 -3.15
C SER A 100 -9.44 -16.54 -2.80
N MET A 101 -9.25 -15.34 -2.26
CA MET A 101 -7.93 -14.83 -1.93
C MET A 101 -7.91 -13.79 -0.81
N ILE A 102 -6.74 -13.71 -0.17
CA ILE A 102 -6.34 -12.64 0.74
C ILE A 102 -5.23 -11.86 0.04
N VAL A 103 -5.34 -10.52 0.05
CA VAL A 103 -4.34 -9.62 -0.50
C VAL A 103 -3.96 -8.59 0.54
N ILE A 104 -2.67 -8.44 0.80
CA ILE A 104 -2.15 -7.45 1.73
C ILE A 104 -1.24 -6.52 0.95
N VAL A 105 -1.53 -5.22 0.99
CA VAL A 105 -0.77 -4.18 0.29
C VAL A 105 -0.19 -3.22 1.32
N TYR A 106 1.11 -2.95 1.21
CA TYR A 106 1.82 -1.95 1.99
C TYR A 106 2.21 -0.77 1.10
N ALA A 107 2.09 0.44 1.63
CA ALA A 107 2.74 1.63 1.10
C ALA A 107 3.62 2.25 2.17
N PHE A 108 4.89 2.47 1.85
CA PHE A 108 5.85 3.16 2.70
C PHE A 108 6.12 4.54 2.12
N GLY A 109 6.01 5.58 2.94
CA GLY A 109 6.44 6.93 2.61
C GLY A 109 7.68 7.28 3.41
N LEU A 110 8.77 7.64 2.73
CA LEU A 110 10.04 8.04 3.34
C LEU A 110 10.34 9.48 2.95
N SER A 111 10.46 10.36 3.93
CA SER A 111 10.79 11.77 3.76
C SER A 111 12.17 11.96 3.10
N VAL A 112 12.31 13.05 2.34
CA VAL A 112 13.53 13.41 1.58
C VAL A 112 14.06 14.75 2.04
#